data_AF-A0A3E1DG49-F1
#
_entry.id   AF-A0A3E1DG49-F1
#
_cell.length_a   1.000
_cell.length_b   1.000
_cell.length_c   1.000
_cell.angle_alpha   90.00
_cell.angle_beta   90.00
_cell.angle_gamma   90.00
#
_symmetry.space_group_name_H-M   'P 1'
#
loop_
_entity.id
_entity.type
_entity.pdbx_description
1 polymer ?
#
loop_
_entity_poly.entity_id
_entity_poly.type
_entity_poly.pdbx_seq_one_letter_code
_entity_poly.pdbx_strand_id
1 'polypeptide(L)'
;MSGNTRTITKEELIKAKAEHFLNAQRLAIEHPKVFAKMFFEALIKKGDMSLNPFAFLFAIYVDSNGEERDSGKKLWGDLAGIVLNKIDGIEVVRKEYVPLTQIIEEDFRLDAGFYSLTITQPPNLEQMKRRILSELEERLAISVLCPCWLINQGVPIYKQNDLEEFSKVPDFDNDFIYLFMKGNYSEGGPTGQYPEWAKKYFFKNEHLVAHRRLFDGFDGDEESLLLRRRAFRTHIGESDVTDGKQKDEQEKLVQAYRSNSKLTVQPEFNQRKNFDAPSTRWRKAFEYESEGLDALYDLIERHYFDADGNPVYEPAQWPLKKNLVSDWLSGRTLEEADTIITSSNRKGKAMK
;
A
#
# COMPACT_ATOMS: atom_id res chain seq x y z
N MET A 1 -47.16 20.50 -9.24
CA MET A 1 -46.12 21.46 -8.81
C MET A 1 -44.83 21.09 -9.55
N SER A 2 -44.55 21.76 -10.66
CA SER A 2 -43.32 21.57 -11.43
C SER A 2 -42.18 22.31 -10.72
N GLY A 3 -41.30 21.56 -10.06
CA GLY A 3 -40.09 22.12 -9.46
C GLY A 3 -39.23 22.75 -10.53
N ASN A 4 -38.91 24.03 -10.36
CA ASN A 4 -38.01 24.77 -11.24
C ASN A 4 -36.59 24.21 -11.01
N THR A 5 -36.16 23.23 -11.80
CA THR A 5 -34.80 22.69 -11.74
C THR A 5 -33.86 23.72 -12.36
N ARG A 6 -33.29 24.60 -11.53
CA ARG A 6 -32.27 25.56 -11.96
C ARG A 6 -31.05 24.80 -12.44
N THR A 7 -30.74 24.91 -13.73
CA THR A 7 -29.50 24.36 -14.31
C THR A 7 -28.32 25.17 -13.80
N ILE A 8 -27.43 24.53 -13.02
CA ILE A 8 -26.18 25.13 -12.54
C ILE A 8 -25.23 25.30 -13.75
N THR A 9 -24.66 26.49 -13.93
CA THR A 9 -23.70 26.70 -15.01
C THR A 9 -22.36 26.03 -14.70
N LYS A 10 -21.57 25.73 -15.73
CA LYS A 10 -20.21 25.18 -15.56
C LYS A 10 -19.34 26.08 -14.68
N GLU A 11 -19.49 27.40 -14.80
CA GLU A 11 -18.77 28.40 -14.01
C GLU A 11 -19.21 28.41 -12.54
N GLU A 12 -20.52 28.33 -12.27
CA GLU A 12 -21.06 28.19 -10.92
C GLU A 12 -20.53 26.90 -10.24
N LEU A 13 -20.44 25.80 -10.99
CA LEU A 13 -19.89 24.53 -10.49
C LEU A 13 -18.38 24.62 -10.20
N ILE A 14 -17.60 25.28 -11.06
CA ILE A 14 -16.15 25.47 -10.86
C ILE A 14 -15.91 26.31 -9.61
N LYS A 15 -16.67 27.41 -9.44
CA LYS A 15 -16.56 28.29 -8.27
C LYS A 15 -16.93 27.56 -6.98
N ALA A 16 -18.02 26.80 -6.99
CA ALA A 16 -18.43 25.99 -5.84
C ALA A 16 -17.37 24.94 -5.45
N LYS A 17 -16.74 24.28 -6.43
CA LYS A 17 -15.64 23.32 -6.17
C LYS A 17 -14.40 24.00 -5.58
N ALA A 18 -14.06 25.19 -6.06
CA ALA A 18 -12.93 25.97 -5.54
C ALA A 18 -13.17 26.44 -4.10
N GLU A 19 -14.36 26.98 -3.81
CA GLU A 19 -14.75 27.37 -2.45
C GLU A 19 -14.77 26.17 -1.49
N HIS A 20 -15.28 25.02 -1.95
CA HIS A 20 -15.26 23.80 -1.16
C HIS A 20 -13.83 23.32 -0.86
N PHE A 21 -12.94 23.40 -1.84
CA PHE A 21 -11.54 23.06 -1.66
C PHE A 21 -10.86 23.97 -0.62
N LEU A 22 -11.06 25.28 -0.71
CA LEU A 22 -10.51 26.24 0.26
C LEU A 22 -11.05 25.98 1.68
N ASN A 23 -12.33 25.66 1.82
CA ASN A 23 -12.91 25.30 3.12
C ASN A 23 -12.31 24.01 3.68
N ALA A 24 -12.07 23.00 2.85
CA ALA A 24 -11.41 21.76 3.25
C ALA A 24 -9.97 22.01 3.70
N GLN A 25 -9.21 22.85 2.97
CA GLN A 25 -7.86 23.26 3.37
C GLN A 25 -7.86 24.01 4.71
N ARG A 26 -8.80 24.95 4.89
CA ARG A 26 -8.93 25.67 6.17
C ARG A 26 -9.23 24.71 7.31
N LEU A 27 -10.18 23.79 7.13
CA LEU A 27 -10.51 22.77 8.14
C LEU A 27 -9.30 21.90 8.48
N ALA A 28 -8.49 21.54 7.50
CA ALA A 28 -7.26 20.77 7.73
C ALA A 28 -6.20 21.52 8.53
N ILE A 29 -6.06 22.83 8.29
CA ILE A 29 -5.11 23.69 9.01
C ILE A 29 -5.58 23.94 10.44
N GLU A 30 -6.86 24.30 10.63
CA GLU A 30 -7.40 24.70 11.92
C GLU A 30 -7.77 23.49 12.81
N HIS A 31 -8.28 22.42 12.20
CA HIS A 31 -8.81 21.24 12.88
C HIS A 31 -8.39 19.93 12.19
N PRO A 32 -7.08 19.63 12.10
CA PRO A 32 -6.55 18.51 11.32
C PRO A 32 -7.12 17.13 11.64
N LYS A 33 -7.37 16.84 12.94
CA LYS A 33 -7.99 15.58 13.37
C LYS A 33 -9.44 15.47 12.90
N VAL A 34 -10.20 16.56 12.96
CA VAL A 34 -11.60 16.60 12.51
C VAL A 34 -11.66 16.42 11.00
N PHE A 35 -10.80 17.12 10.26
CA PHE A 35 -10.64 16.95 8.83
C PHE A 35 -10.38 15.48 8.47
N ALA A 36 -9.37 14.86 9.07
CA ALA A 36 -9.01 13.48 8.79
C ALA A 36 -10.15 12.52 9.12
N LYS A 37 -10.79 12.70 10.28
CA LYS A 37 -11.95 11.90 10.69
C LYS A 37 -13.06 11.97 9.64
N MET A 38 -13.48 13.17 9.25
CA MET A 38 -14.51 13.36 8.23
C MET A 38 -14.12 12.75 6.88
N PHE A 39 -12.85 12.90 6.47
CA PHE A 39 -12.36 12.34 5.21
C PHE A 39 -12.45 10.81 5.19
N PHE A 40 -11.98 10.13 6.24
CA PHE A 40 -12.00 8.66 6.31
C PHE A 40 -13.41 8.12 6.60
N GLU A 41 -14.22 8.83 7.39
CA GLU A 41 -15.65 8.52 7.55
C GLU A 41 -16.40 8.55 6.21
N ALA A 42 -16.13 9.54 5.36
CA ALA A 42 -16.70 9.60 4.03
C ALA A 42 -16.24 8.44 3.14
N LEU A 43 -14.96 8.05 3.22
CA LEU A 43 -14.40 6.94 2.46
C LEU A 43 -15.12 5.63 2.72
N ILE A 44 -15.43 5.33 3.99
CA ILE A 44 -16.11 4.07 4.39
C ILE A 44 -17.60 4.22 4.65
N LYS A 45 -18.17 5.41 4.38
CA LYS A 45 -19.58 5.78 4.61
C LYS A 45 -20.04 5.55 6.06
N LYS A 46 -19.23 5.99 7.01
CA LYS A 46 -19.52 5.92 8.45
C LYS A 46 -19.97 7.29 8.95
N GLY A 47 -21.04 7.36 9.75
CA GLY A 47 -21.58 8.61 10.27
C GLY A 47 -22.60 9.28 9.34
N ASP A 48 -22.93 10.55 9.62
CA ASP A 48 -23.93 11.29 8.85
C ASP A 48 -23.32 11.92 7.59
N MET A 49 -23.53 11.25 6.45
CA MET A 49 -23.01 11.70 5.14
C MET A 49 -23.66 13.00 4.65
N SER A 50 -24.84 13.39 5.17
CA SER A 50 -25.49 14.65 4.77
C SER A 50 -24.74 15.88 5.29
N LEU A 51 -23.98 15.71 6.38
CA LEU A 51 -23.17 16.74 7.02
C LEU A 51 -21.69 16.64 6.64
N ASN A 52 -21.27 15.54 6.02
CA ASN A 52 -19.86 15.30 5.73
C ASN A 52 -19.44 15.98 4.42
N PRO A 53 -18.51 16.96 4.46
CA PRO A 53 -18.09 17.70 3.28
C PRO A 53 -17.32 16.85 2.26
N PHE A 54 -16.91 15.63 2.59
CA PHE A 54 -16.19 14.73 1.68
C PHE A 54 -17.07 13.64 1.07
N ALA A 55 -18.35 13.55 1.44
CA ALA A 55 -19.24 12.48 0.99
C ALA A 55 -19.27 12.31 -0.54
N PHE A 56 -19.22 13.43 -1.29
CA PHE A 56 -19.22 13.38 -2.76
C PHE A 56 -17.91 12.88 -3.38
N LEU A 57 -16.77 12.95 -2.68
CA LEU A 57 -15.47 12.48 -3.20
C LEU A 57 -15.39 10.95 -3.28
N PHE A 58 -16.27 10.28 -2.55
CA PHE A 58 -16.39 8.83 -2.46
C PHE A 58 -17.80 8.36 -2.85
N ALA A 59 -18.53 9.20 -3.59
CA ALA A 59 -19.84 8.84 -4.12
C ALA A 59 -19.71 7.58 -4.99
N ILE A 60 -20.69 6.69 -4.84
CA ILE A 60 -20.79 5.48 -5.66
C ILE A 60 -21.12 5.91 -7.08
N TYR A 61 -20.36 5.39 -8.04
CA TYR A 61 -20.76 5.44 -9.43
C TYR A 61 -21.43 4.11 -9.78
N VAL A 62 -22.61 4.22 -10.38
CA VAL A 62 -23.29 3.08 -10.99
C VAL A 62 -22.64 2.87 -12.34
N ASP A 63 -22.03 1.70 -12.55
CA ASP A 63 -21.43 1.40 -13.84
C ASP A 63 -22.50 1.20 -14.93
N SER A 64 -22.08 1.01 -16.18
CA SER A 64 -22.98 0.79 -17.31
C SER A 64 -23.88 -0.45 -17.17
N ASN A 65 -23.59 -1.33 -16.22
CA ASN A 65 -24.34 -2.56 -15.94
C ASN A 65 -25.31 -2.38 -14.76
N GLY A 66 -25.39 -1.19 -14.17
CA GLY A 66 -26.26 -0.93 -13.02
C GLY A 66 -25.62 -1.35 -11.68
N GLU A 67 -24.35 -1.75 -11.66
CA GLU A 67 -23.68 -2.15 -10.43
C GLU A 67 -23.05 -0.95 -9.71
N GLU A 68 -23.38 -0.82 -8.43
CA GLU A 68 -22.77 0.15 -7.53
C GLU A 68 -21.31 -0.23 -7.25
N ARG A 69 -20.36 0.54 -7.80
CA ARG A 69 -18.93 0.34 -7.50
C ARG A 69 -18.48 1.30 -6.40
N ASP A 70 -18.37 0.77 -5.19
CA ASP A 70 -17.68 1.44 -4.08
C ASP A 70 -16.18 1.11 -4.13
N SER A 71 -15.46 1.80 -5.01
CA SER A 71 -14.00 1.60 -5.14
C SER A 71 -13.24 2.07 -3.90
N GLY A 72 -13.78 3.06 -3.18
CA GLY A 72 -13.16 3.63 -1.99
C GLY A 72 -13.04 2.63 -0.86
N LYS A 73 -14.17 2.10 -0.39
CA LYS A 73 -14.21 1.15 0.73
C LYS A 73 -13.51 -0.16 0.40
N LYS A 74 -13.60 -0.62 -0.84
CA LYS A 74 -12.95 -1.87 -1.26
C LYS A 74 -11.43 -1.75 -1.30
N LEU A 75 -10.86 -0.59 -1.59
CA LEU A 75 -9.40 -0.43 -1.72
C LEU A 75 -8.74 0.07 -0.43
N TRP A 76 -9.40 0.96 0.30
CA TRP A 76 -8.82 1.65 1.46
C TRP A 76 -9.64 1.48 2.74
N GLY A 77 -10.56 0.52 2.77
CA GLY A 77 -11.44 0.30 3.92
C GLY A 77 -10.69 -0.03 5.20
N ASP A 78 -9.68 -0.92 5.12
CA ASP A 78 -8.84 -1.26 6.27
C ASP A 78 -8.03 -0.04 6.71
N LEU A 79 -7.33 0.62 5.78
CA LEU A 79 -6.57 1.84 6.05
C LEU A 79 -7.42 2.91 6.77
N ALA A 80 -8.62 3.18 6.26
CA ALA A 80 -9.54 4.13 6.87
C ALA A 80 -9.96 3.71 8.28
N GLY A 81 -10.19 2.41 8.51
CA GLY A 81 -10.45 1.85 9.84
C GLY A 81 -9.30 2.12 10.81
N ILE A 82 -8.06 1.86 10.40
CA ILE A 82 -6.86 2.11 11.20
C ILE A 82 -6.77 3.59 11.59
N VAL A 83 -6.91 4.49 10.61
CA VAL A 83 -6.81 5.94 10.85
C VAL A 83 -7.88 6.42 11.82
N LEU A 84 -9.12 5.97 11.65
CA LEU A 84 -10.22 6.32 12.54
C LEU A 84 -9.98 5.81 13.96
N ASN A 85 -9.55 4.56 14.13
CA ASN A 85 -9.21 4.00 15.44
C ASN A 85 -8.13 4.83 16.14
N LYS A 86 -7.08 5.25 15.41
CA LYS A 86 -6.01 6.10 15.94
C LYS A 86 -6.50 7.51 16.32
N ILE A 87 -7.39 8.10 15.54
CA ILE A 87 -7.98 9.42 15.84
C ILE A 87 -8.87 9.36 17.08
N ASP A 88 -9.70 8.31 17.18
CA ASP A 88 -10.62 8.09 18.29
C ASP A 88 -9.92 7.61 19.57
N GLY A 89 -8.62 7.33 19.51
CA GLY A 89 -7.83 6.88 20.66
C GLY A 89 -8.25 5.52 21.17
N ILE A 90 -8.72 4.64 20.28
CA ILE A 90 -9.14 3.29 20.64
C ILE A 90 -7.90 2.52 21.08
N GLU A 91 -7.82 2.21 22.36
CA GLU A 91 -6.76 1.37 22.91
C GLU A 91 -7.00 -0.09 22.51
N VAL A 92 -5.93 -0.70 22.05
CA VAL A 92 -5.94 -2.06 21.56
C VAL A 92 -5.60 -3.00 22.73
N VAL A 93 -6.58 -3.82 23.14
CA VAL A 93 -6.39 -4.79 24.24
C VAL A 93 -5.81 -6.09 23.69
N ARG A 94 -4.57 -6.40 24.09
CA ARG A 94 -3.90 -7.67 23.74
C ARG A 94 -4.49 -8.82 24.56
N LYS A 95 -5.08 -9.79 23.87
CA LYS A 95 -5.51 -11.08 24.43
C LYS A 95 -4.32 -12.06 24.46
N GLU A 96 -4.57 -13.32 24.83
CA GLU A 96 -3.55 -14.38 24.78
C GLU A 96 -2.98 -14.55 23.37
N TYR A 97 -3.85 -14.55 22.36
CA TYR A 97 -3.48 -14.55 20.94
C TYR A 97 -3.83 -13.21 20.32
N VAL A 98 -2.85 -12.63 19.62
CA VAL A 98 -2.91 -11.29 19.03
C VAL A 98 -2.91 -11.45 17.51
N PRO A 99 -3.97 -11.02 16.80
CA PRO A 99 -4.02 -11.12 15.34
C PRO A 99 -2.95 -10.25 14.70
N LEU A 100 -2.42 -10.67 13.54
CA LEU A 100 -1.36 -9.88 12.88
C LEU A 100 -1.85 -8.51 12.44
N THR A 101 -3.13 -8.35 12.07
CA THR A 101 -3.74 -7.03 11.80
C THR A 101 -3.58 -6.06 12.96
N GLN A 102 -3.67 -6.55 14.20
CA GLN A 102 -3.49 -5.74 15.39
C GLN A 102 -2.04 -5.26 15.55
N ILE A 103 -1.07 -6.10 15.22
CA ILE A 103 0.35 -5.71 15.24
C ILE A 103 0.62 -4.61 14.20
N ILE A 104 0.04 -4.75 13.01
CA ILE A 104 0.11 -3.74 11.94
C ILE A 104 -0.52 -2.42 12.42
N GLU A 105 -1.69 -2.47 13.06
CA GLU A 105 -2.35 -1.29 13.64
C GLU A 105 -1.51 -0.62 14.71
N GLU A 106 -0.91 -1.39 15.62
CA GLU A 106 -0.08 -0.85 16.68
C GLU A 106 1.17 -0.14 16.11
N ASP A 107 1.80 -0.72 15.09
CA ASP A 107 2.97 -0.14 14.42
C ASP A 107 2.62 1.09 13.56
N PHE A 108 1.43 1.14 12.95
CA PHE A 108 1.00 2.24 12.09
C PHE A 108 1.01 3.59 12.82
N ARG A 109 1.77 4.55 12.29
CA ARG A 109 1.97 5.88 12.89
C ARG A 109 1.31 6.98 12.07
N LEU A 110 0.40 7.69 12.74
CA LEU A 110 -0.04 9.02 12.35
C LEU A 110 0.85 10.05 13.04
N ASP A 111 1.83 10.59 12.33
CA ASP A 111 2.67 11.67 12.85
C ASP A 111 2.02 13.05 12.64
N ALA A 112 2.60 14.07 13.27
CA ALA A 112 2.16 15.45 13.06
C ALA A 112 2.38 15.94 11.61
N GLY A 113 3.32 15.32 10.88
CA GLY A 113 3.67 15.67 9.50
C GLY A 113 2.58 15.35 8.49
N PHE A 114 1.83 14.26 8.71
CA PHE A 114 0.64 13.89 7.95
C PHE A 114 -0.36 15.06 7.84
N TYR A 115 -0.52 15.83 8.92
CA TYR A 115 -1.48 16.92 8.97
C TYR A 115 -0.98 18.22 8.32
N SER A 116 0.34 18.44 8.23
CA SER A 116 0.90 19.74 7.82
C SER A 116 1.27 19.86 6.33
N LEU A 117 1.78 18.80 5.71
CA LEU A 117 2.34 18.87 4.34
C LEU A 117 1.42 18.29 3.27
N THR A 118 0.69 17.22 3.59
CA THR A 118 -0.13 16.47 2.63
C THR A 118 -1.39 17.23 2.20
N ILE A 119 -1.87 18.16 3.03
CA ILE A 119 -3.18 18.81 2.87
C ILE A 119 -3.09 20.26 2.36
N THR A 120 -1.96 20.95 2.57
CA THR A 120 -1.84 22.39 2.31
C THR A 120 -1.36 22.76 0.91
N GLN A 121 -0.71 21.82 0.19
CA GLN A 121 -0.13 22.05 -1.14
C GLN A 121 -0.86 21.47 -2.37
N PRO A 122 -1.96 20.69 -2.29
CA PRO A 122 -2.61 20.22 -3.51
C PRO A 122 -3.36 21.36 -4.23
N PRO A 123 -3.53 21.30 -5.57
CA PRO A 123 -4.28 22.30 -6.33
C PRO A 123 -5.80 22.05 -6.35
N ASN A 124 -6.27 20.86 -5.95
CA ASN A 124 -7.69 20.51 -5.85
C ASN A 124 -7.93 19.29 -4.93
N LEU A 125 -9.20 19.00 -4.65
CA LEU A 125 -9.64 17.91 -3.75
C LEU A 125 -9.25 16.51 -4.22
N GLU A 126 -9.23 16.26 -5.53
CA GLU A 126 -8.90 14.92 -6.05
C GLU A 126 -7.40 14.64 -5.88
N GLN A 127 -6.55 15.65 -6.14
CA GLN A 127 -5.13 15.54 -5.86
C GLN A 127 -4.83 15.46 -4.35
N MET A 128 -5.60 16.17 -3.53
CA MET A 128 -5.52 16.06 -2.08
C MET A 128 -5.85 14.62 -1.61
N LYS A 129 -6.96 14.06 -2.10
CA LYS A 129 -7.35 12.65 -1.83
C LYS A 129 -6.23 11.69 -2.23
N ARG A 130 -5.70 11.80 -3.45
CA ARG A 130 -4.62 10.93 -3.95
C ARG A 130 -3.36 11.02 -3.08
N ARG A 131 -2.93 12.24 -2.71
CA ARG A 131 -1.76 12.43 -1.85
C ARG A 131 -1.96 11.85 -0.45
N ILE A 132 -3.12 12.08 0.15
CA ILE A 132 -3.47 11.52 1.46
C ILE A 132 -3.42 9.99 1.42
N LEU A 133 -4.05 9.38 0.41
CA LEU A 133 -4.09 7.92 0.31
C LEU A 133 -2.70 7.33 0.03
N SER A 134 -1.97 7.85 -0.96
CA SER A 134 -0.63 7.35 -1.33
C SER A 134 0.36 7.37 -0.16
N GLU A 135 0.43 8.49 0.57
CA GLU A 135 1.29 8.63 1.75
C GLU A 135 0.95 7.60 2.83
N LEU A 136 -0.34 7.37 3.06
CA LEU A 136 -0.79 6.43 4.08
C LEU A 136 -0.69 4.97 3.63
N GLU A 137 -0.82 4.69 2.33
CA GLU A 137 -0.59 3.37 1.75
C GLU A 137 0.87 2.93 1.89
N GLU A 138 1.82 3.85 1.71
CA GLU A 138 3.24 3.61 1.97
C GLU A 138 3.49 3.31 3.44
N ARG A 139 2.88 4.09 4.35
CA ARG A 139 2.98 3.84 5.80
C ARG A 139 2.36 2.50 6.20
N LEU A 140 1.21 2.15 5.62
CA LEU A 140 0.59 0.85 5.88
C LEU A 140 1.47 -0.29 5.35
N ALA A 141 2.07 -0.13 4.17
CA ALA A 141 3.00 -1.11 3.62
C ALA A 141 4.20 -1.37 4.54
N ILE A 142 4.75 -0.31 5.14
CA ILE A 142 5.83 -0.42 6.15
C ILE A 142 5.32 -1.19 7.37
N SER A 143 4.15 -0.84 7.92
CA SER A 143 3.61 -1.53 9.09
C SER A 143 3.22 -2.98 8.83
N VAL A 144 2.84 -3.33 7.60
CA VAL A 144 2.63 -4.72 7.15
C VAL A 144 3.92 -5.55 7.24
N LEU A 145 5.11 -4.95 7.14
CA LEU A 145 6.37 -5.67 7.30
C LEU A 145 6.69 -6.00 8.76
N CYS A 146 6.12 -5.28 9.74
CA CYS A 146 6.40 -5.49 11.15
C CYS A 146 6.13 -6.93 11.61
N PRO A 147 4.97 -7.55 11.34
CA PRO A 147 4.76 -8.98 11.59
C PRO A 147 5.82 -9.89 10.93
N CYS A 148 6.18 -9.61 9.68
CA CYS A 148 7.17 -10.40 8.94
C CYS A 148 8.56 -10.31 9.59
N TRP A 149 8.96 -9.14 10.09
CA TRP A 149 10.20 -8.95 10.85
C TRP A 149 10.20 -9.76 12.15
N LEU A 150 9.10 -9.76 12.89
CA LEU A 150 8.97 -10.58 14.11
C LEU A 150 9.12 -12.07 13.80
N ILE A 151 8.51 -12.54 12.71
CA ILE A 151 8.61 -13.94 12.26
C ILE A 151 10.05 -14.27 11.86
N ASN A 152 10.71 -13.39 11.11
CA ASN A 152 12.12 -13.54 10.77
C ASN A 152 13.02 -13.61 12.01
N GLN A 153 12.72 -12.81 13.03
CA GLN A 153 13.41 -12.83 14.33
C GLN A 153 13.07 -14.05 15.21
N GLY A 154 12.19 -14.93 14.72
CA GLY A 154 11.93 -16.25 15.28
C GLY A 154 10.57 -16.41 15.96
N VAL A 155 9.73 -15.37 16.01
CA VAL A 155 8.41 -15.42 16.66
C VAL A 155 7.48 -16.39 15.89
N PRO A 156 6.98 -17.48 16.53
CA PRO A 156 6.08 -18.42 15.88
C PRO A 156 4.72 -17.78 15.56
N ILE A 157 4.10 -18.21 14.44
CA ILE A 157 2.72 -17.85 14.10
C ILE A 157 1.76 -18.99 14.43
N TYR A 158 0.53 -18.60 14.74
CA TYR A 158 -0.56 -19.49 15.10
C TYR A 158 -1.74 -19.26 14.17
N LYS A 159 -2.52 -20.32 13.93
CA LYS A 159 -3.76 -20.27 13.19
C LYS A 159 -4.91 -20.73 14.09
N GLN A 160 -6.00 -20.00 14.06
CA GLN A 160 -7.24 -20.37 14.72
C GLN A 160 -8.02 -21.37 13.84
N ASN A 161 -8.50 -22.47 14.42
CA ASN A 161 -9.39 -23.40 13.74
C ASN A 161 -10.87 -22.98 13.92
N ASP A 162 -11.79 -23.70 13.26
CA ASP A 162 -13.23 -23.42 13.33
C ASP A 162 -13.83 -23.65 14.73
N LEU A 163 -13.10 -24.32 15.62
CA LEU A 163 -13.45 -24.55 17.03
C LEU A 163 -12.84 -23.50 17.97
N GLU A 164 -12.33 -22.40 17.40
CA GLU A 164 -11.64 -21.31 18.11
C GLU A 164 -10.33 -21.70 18.81
N GLU A 165 -9.80 -22.89 18.57
CA GLU A 165 -8.52 -23.33 19.12
C GLU A 165 -7.34 -22.85 18.27
N PHE A 166 -6.21 -22.59 18.92
CA PHE A 166 -5.01 -22.08 18.26
C PHE A 166 -3.94 -23.16 18.16
N SER A 167 -3.51 -23.45 16.94
CA SER A 167 -2.38 -24.35 16.66
C SER A 167 -1.22 -23.59 16.05
N LYS A 168 0.01 -23.92 16.48
CA LYS A 168 1.23 -23.37 15.87
C LYS A 168 1.33 -23.82 14.42
N VAL A 169 1.62 -22.88 13.52
CA VAL A 169 1.93 -23.20 12.13
C VAL A 169 3.35 -23.79 12.06
N PRO A 170 3.56 -24.96 11.44
CA PRO A 170 4.88 -25.55 11.34
C PRO A 170 5.88 -24.65 10.59
N ASP A 171 7.16 -24.63 11.00
CA ASP A 171 8.18 -23.78 10.36
C ASP A 171 8.52 -24.20 8.91
N PHE A 172 8.05 -25.37 8.48
CA PHE A 172 8.16 -25.85 7.10
C PHE A 172 6.91 -25.58 6.25
N ASP A 173 5.88 -24.95 6.83
CA ASP A 173 4.69 -24.54 6.10
C ASP A 173 5.01 -23.41 5.12
N ASN A 174 4.39 -23.44 3.94
CA ASN A 174 4.64 -22.47 2.88
C ASN A 174 4.33 -21.04 3.28
N ASP A 175 3.27 -20.82 4.07
CA ASP A 175 2.89 -19.49 4.52
C ASP A 175 3.89 -18.97 5.56
N PHE A 176 4.35 -19.84 6.47
CA PHE A 176 5.42 -19.47 7.42
C PHE A 176 6.69 -19.06 6.66
N ILE A 177 7.13 -19.88 5.71
CA ILE A 177 8.33 -19.62 4.90
C ILE A 177 8.20 -18.30 4.15
N TYR A 178 7.04 -18.06 3.54
CA TYR A 178 6.76 -16.81 2.82
C TYR A 178 6.94 -15.60 3.74
N LEU A 179 6.30 -15.60 4.91
CA LEU A 179 6.36 -14.47 5.85
C LEU A 179 7.77 -14.28 6.44
N PHE A 180 8.44 -15.38 6.76
CA PHE A 180 9.82 -15.39 7.26
C PHE A 180 10.80 -14.77 6.25
N MET A 181 10.69 -15.14 4.97
CA MET A 181 11.53 -14.60 3.90
C MET A 181 11.14 -13.17 3.55
N LYS A 182 9.84 -12.82 3.60
CA LYS A 182 9.38 -11.44 3.42
C LYS A 182 9.97 -10.51 4.48
N GLY A 183 10.10 -10.97 5.71
CA GLY A 183 10.79 -10.24 6.78
C GLY A 183 12.29 -10.09 6.52
N ASN A 184 12.93 -11.09 5.89
CA ASN A 184 14.35 -11.06 5.55
C ASN A 184 14.67 -10.02 4.47
N TYR A 185 13.84 -9.95 3.41
CA TYR A 185 14.10 -9.07 2.27
C TYR A 185 13.41 -7.70 2.38
N SER A 186 12.47 -7.54 3.32
CA SER A 186 11.68 -6.32 3.49
C SER A 186 10.97 -5.87 2.21
N GLU A 187 10.50 -6.82 1.40
CA GLU A 187 9.80 -6.55 0.15
C GLU A 187 8.33 -6.14 0.44
N GLY A 188 7.97 -4.93 0.02
CA GLY A 188 6.61 -4.40 0.14
C GLY A 188 6.31 -3.34 -0.90
N GLY A 189 5.04 -3.16 -1.21
CA GLY A 189 4.54 -2.08 -2.05
C GLY A 189 3.37 -1.37 -1.36
N PRO A 190 3.03 -0.12 -1.76
CA PRO A 190 1.95 0.65 -1.16
C PRO A 190 0.66 -0.16 -1.12
N THR A 191 -0.10 -0.18 -0.02
CA THR A 191 -1.37 -0.92 0.06
C THR A 191 -2.40 -0.17 0.90
N GLY A 192 -3.68 -0.21 0.50
CA GLY A 192 -4.80 0.28 1.28
C GLY A 192 -5.50 -0.79 2.14
N GLN A 193 -5.07 -2.06 2.02
CA GLN A 193 -5.67 -3.21 2.68
C GLN A 193 -4.65 -4.06 3.44
N TYR A 194 -5.15 -4.78 4.44
CA TYR A 194 -4.37 -5.89 5.01
C TYR A 194 -4.24 -7.01 3.99
N PRO A 195 -3.05 -7.60 3.84
CA PRO A 195 -2.90 -8.85 3.11
C PRO A 195 -3.74 -9.97 3.75
N GLU A 196 -4.23 -10.90 2.94
CA GLU A 196 -5.11 -11.97 3.41
C GLU A 196 -4.47 -12.86 4.48
N TRP A 197 -3.15 -13.03 4.48
CA TRP A 197 -2.44 -13.77 5.53
C TRP A 197 -2.51 -13.06 6.89
N ALA A 198 -2.52 -11.71 6.92
CA ALA A 198 -2.56 -10.96 8.16
C ALA A 198 -3.88 -11.15 8.92
N LYS A 199 -4.96 -11.44 8.18
CA LYS A 199 -6.30 -11.73 8.71
C LYS A 199 -6.44 -13.15 9.26
N LYS A 200 -5.52 -14.06 8.92
CA LYS A 200 -5.61 -15.50 9.25
C LYS A 200 -4.75 -15.91 10.43
N TYR A 201 -3.67 -15.18 10.67
CA TYR A 201 -2.61 -15.58 11.60
C TYR A 201 -2.56 -14.71 12.84
N PHE A 202 -1.95 -15.28 13.88
CA PHE A 202 -1.86 -14.70 15.21
C PHE A 202 -0.47 -14.93 15.79
N PHE A 203 -0.05 -14.04 16.68
CA PHE A 203 1.05 -14.31 17.61
C PHE A 203 0.51 -14.65 18.98
N LYS A 204 1.23 -15.48 19.73
CA LYS A 204 0.97 -15.63 21.16
C LYS A 204 1.60 -14.45 21.91
N ASN A 205 0.83 -13.78 22.76
CA ASN A 205 1.28 -12.56 23.44
C ASN A 205 2.49 -12.79 24.34
N GLU A 206 2.60 -13.94 24.99
CA GLU A 206 3.76 -14.29 25.80
C GLU A 206 5.06 -14.34 24.97
N HIS A 207 4.99 -14.78 23.71
CA HIS A 207 6.13 -14.78 22.79
C HIS A 207 6.52 -13.36 22.39
N LEU A 208 5.54 -12.47 22.18
CA LEU A 208 5.81 -11.05 21.90
C LEU A 208 6.48 -10.35 23.09
N VAL A 209 6.07 -10.69 24.32
CA VAL A 209 6.69 -10.15 25.55
C VAL A 209 8.13 -10.64 25.69
N ALA A 210 8.37 -11.94 25.47
CA ALA A 210 9.71 -12.52 25.49
C ALA A 210 10.61 -11.94 24.39
N HIS A 211 10.06 -11.77 23.19
CA HIS A 211 10.75 -11.16 22.05
C HIS A 211 11.23 -9.76 22.38
N ARG A 212 10.33 -8.89 22.88
CA ARG A 212 10.69 -7.52 23.28
C ARG A 212 11.86 -7.51 24.25
N ARG A 213 11.88 -8.38 25.27
CA ARG A 213 13.00 -8.43 26.24
C ARG A 213 14.35 -8.80 25.61
N LEU A 214 14.35 -9.58 24.53
CA LEU A 214 15.56 -10.08 23.88
C LEU A 214 16.00 -9.24 22.67
N PHE A 215 15.10 -8.46 22.08
CA PHE A 215 15.36 -7.68 20.86
C PHE A 215 15.21 -6.16 21.05
N ASP A 216 14.79 -5.68 22.23
CA ASP A 216 14.74 -4.24 22.49
C ASP A 216 16.11 -3.59 22.33
N GLY A 217 16.15 -2.50 21.56
CA GLY A 217 17.38 -1.79 21.20
C GLY A 217 18.40 -2.58 20.38
N PHE A 218 18.00 -3.71 19.76
CA PHE A 218 18.92 -4.48 18.92
C PHE A 218 19.22 -3.75 17.61
N ASP A 219 20.51 -3.47 17.40
CA ASP A 219 21.10 -3.03 16.14
C ASP A 219 22.37 -3.85 15.92
N GLY A 220 22.27 -4.93 15.15
CA GLY A 220 23.35 -5.90 14.98
C GLY A 220 23.30 -6.59 13.63
N ASP A 221 24.41 -7.22 13.28
CA ASP A 221 24.57 -7.94 12.02
C ASP A 221 23.79 -9.26 11.97
N GLU A 222 23.87 -9.93 10.81
CA GLU A 222 23.18 -11.19 10.53
C GLU A 222 23.59 -12.31 11.52
N GLU A 223 24.87 -12.39 11.89
CA GLU A 223 25.35 -13.38 12.86
C GLU A 223 24.76 -13.14 14.25
N SER A 224 24.73 -11.89 14.71
CA SER A 224 24.11 -11.49 15.97
C SER A 224 22.61 -11.78 15.98
N LEU A 225 21.93 -11.55 14.85
CA LEU A 225 20.52 -11.87 14.67
C LEU A 225 20.25 -13.37 14.79
N LEU A 226 21.08 -14.22 14.18
CA LEU A 226 20.97 -15.68 14.27
C LEU A 226 21.15 -16.18 15.71
N LEU A 227 22.15 -15.67 16.42
CA LEU A 227 22.38 -16.04 17.83
C LEU A 227 21.21 -15.63 18.73
N ARG A 228 20.68 -14.41 18.56
CA ARG A 228 19.52 -13.94 19.34
C ARG A 228 18.26 -14.73 19.02
N ARG A 229 18.03 -15.06 17.76
CA ARG A 229 16.90 -15.89 17.31
C ARG A 229 16.95 -17.26 17.96
N ARG A 230 18.10 -17.94 17.94
CA ARG A 230 18.29 -19.23 18.60
C ARG A 230 18.05 -19.13 20.11
N ALA A 231 18.59 -18.10 20.76
CA ALA A 231 18.39 -17.86 22.18
C ALA A 231 16.91 -17.60 22.52
N PHE A 232 16.23 -16.79 21.71
CA PHE A 232 14.80 -16.52 21.84
C PHE A 232 13.96 -17.78 21.67
N ARG A 233 14.19 -18.57 20.61
CA ARG A 233 13.43 -19.81 20.36
C ARG A 233 13.66 -20.82 21.48
N THR A 234 14.90 -21.00 21.92
CA THR A 234 15.22 -21.84 23.09
C THR A 234 14.47 -21.37 24.34
N HIS A 235 14.40 -20.06 24.58
CA HIS A 235 13.70 -19.48 25.74
C HIS A 235 12.19 -19.78 25.75
N ILE A 236 11.56 -19.80 24.56
CA ILE A 236 10.13 -20.14 24.42
C ILE A 236 9.87 -21.64 24.21
N GLY A 237 10.91 -22.49 24.33
CA GLY A 237 10.79 -23.95 24.19
C GLY A 237 10.70 -24.45 22.73
N GLU A 238 11.17 -23.66 21.78
CA GLU A 238 11.17 -23.95 20.35
C GLU A 238 12.60 -24.23 19.82
N SER A 239 12.73 -25.13 18.85
CA SER A 239 13.98 -25.32 18.11
C SER A 239 14.21 -24.17 17.13
N ASP A 240 15.46 -23.81 16.80
CA ASP A 240 15.70 -22.75 15.81
C ASP A 240 15.17 -23.14 14.42
N VAL A 241 14.74 -22.15 13.63
CA VAL A 241 14.23 -22.36 12.25
C VAL A 241 15.30 -22.93 11.33
N THR A 242 16.58 -22.64 11.62
CA THR A 242 17.74 -23.05 10.82
C THR A 242 18.45 -24.29 11.39
N ASP A 243 18.06 -24.78 12.57
CA ASP A 243 18.65 -25.97 13.15
C ASP A 243 18.17 -27.22 12.38
N GLY A 244 19.04 -27.76 11.53
CA GLY A 244 18.84 -29.05 10.85
C GLY A 244 18.64 -29.00 9.33
N LYS A 245 18.60 -27.81 8.71
CA LYS A 245 18.41 -27.68 7.25
C LYS A 245 19.74 -27.44 6.55
N GLN A 246 20.21 -28.44 5.80
CA GLN A 246 21.35 -28.31 4.89
C GLN A 246 21.12 -27.12 3.93
N LYS A 247 22.19 -26.46 3.50
CA LYS A 247 22.21 -25.34 2.54
C LYS A 247 21.22 -25.51 1.36
N ASP A 248 21.02 -26.74 0.91
CA ASP A 248 20.11 -27.14 -0.17
C ASP A 248 18.61 -26.91 0.14
N GLU A 249 18.21 -26.95 1.41
CA GLU A 249 16.84 -26.62 1.82
C GLU A 249 16.61 -25.11 1.85
N GLN A 250 17.61 -24.29 2.22
CA GLN A 250 17.52 -22.83 2.08
C GLN A 250 17.32 -22.41 0.62
N GLU A 251 18.00 -23.05 -0.33
CA GLU A 251 17.77 -22.79 -1.76
C GLU A 251 16.36 -23.19 -2.22
N LYS A 252 15.81 -24.31 -1.70
CA LYS A 252 14.41 -24.70 -1.93
C LYS A 252 13.42 -23.71 -1.30
N LEU A 253 13.72 -23.16 -0.12
CA LEU A 253 12.92 -22.13 0.54
C LEU A 253 12.92 -20.83 -0.28
N VAL A 254 14.06 -20.43 -0.84
CA VAL A 254 14.18 -19.28 -1.75
C VAL A 254 13.41 -19.52 -3.05
N GLN A 255 13.47 -20.72 -3.62
CA GLN A 255 12.68 -21.07 -4.82
C GLN A 255 11.17 -21.12 -4.53
N ALA A 256 10.75 -21.65 -3.38
CA ALA A 256 9.35 -21.65 -2.94
C ALA A 256 8.84 -20.22 -2.69
N TYR A 257 9.65 -19.36 -2.04
CA TYR A 257 9.36 -17.93 -1.87
C TYR A 257 9.16 -17.25 -3.23
N ARG A 258 10.08 -17.43 -4.18
CA ARG A 258 9.96 -16.87 -5.53
C ARG A 258 8.76 -17.39 -6.33
N SER A 259 8.28 -18.59 -6.02
CA SER A 259 7.12 -19.20 -6.67
C SER A 259 5.81 -18.69 -6.06
N ASN A 260 5.75 -18.52 -4.73
CA ASN A 260 4.59 -17.98 -4.02
C ASN A 260 4.49 -16.46 -4.10
N SER A 261 5.60 -15.73 -4.17
CA SER A 261 5.59 -14.29 -4.44
C SER A 261 4.91 -14.02 -5.79
N LYS A 262 5.19 -14.84 -6.82
CA LYS A 262 4.48 -14.77 -8.12
C LYS A 262 2.97 -15.02 -7.98
N LEU A 263 2.55 -15.97 -7.16
CA LEU A 263 1.13 -16.30 -6.94
C LEU A 263 0.37 -15.29 -6.07
N THR A 264 1.07 -14.53 -5.22
CA THR A 264 0.46 -13.54 -4.30
C THR A 264 0.51 -12.12 -4.88
N VAL A 265 1.59 -11.78 -5.61
CA VAL A 265 1.72 -10.52 -6.35
C VAL A 265 0.75 -10.50 -7.53
N GLN A 266 0.51 -11.61 -8.23
CA GLN A 266 -0.40 -11.61 -9.40
C GLN A 266 -1.85 -11.19 -9.08
N PRO A 267 -2.52 -11.65 -8.02
CA PRO A 267 -3.86 -11.18 -7.65
C PRO A 267 -3.89 -9.71 -7.24
N GLU A 268 -2.94 -9.25 -6.42
CA GLU A 268 -2.85 -7.85 -5.98
C GLU A 268 -2.53 -6.91 -7.16
N PHE A 269 -1.65 -7.35 -8.06
CA PHE A 269 -1.29 -6.67 -9.31
C PHE A 269 -2.43 -6.68 -10.34
N ASN A 270 -3.15 -7.80 -10.48
CA ASN A 270 -4.32 -7.91 -11.37
C ASN A 270 -5.51 -7.09 -10.83
N GLN A 271 -5.66 -6.96 -9.51
CA GLN A 271 -6.65 -6.04 -8.92
C GLN A 271 -6.34 -4.58 -9.25
N ARG A 272 -5.06 -4.19 -9.34
CA ARG A 272 -4.65 -2.85 -9.81
C ARG A 272 -4.83 -2.68 -11.32
N LYS A 273 -4.39 -3.66 -12.13
CA LYS A 273 -4.54 -3.64 -13.60
C LYS A 273 -5.99 -3.58 -14.07
N ASN A 274 -6.93 -4.14 -13.32
CA ASN A 274 -8.35 -4.11 -13.66
C ASN A 274 -9.03 -2.75 -13.43
N PHE A 275 -8.30 -1.73 -12.97
CA PHE A 275 -8.89 -0.45 -12.57
C PHE A 275 -8.39 0.81 -13.27
N ASP A 276 -7.48 0.70 -14.23
CA ASP A 276 -7.13 1.82 -15.09
C ASP A 276 -7.67 1.65 -16.52
N ALA A 277 -8.02 2.80 -17.08
CA ALA A 277 -8.46 3.07 -18.45
C ALA A 277 -7.82 2.16 -19.51
N PRO A 278 -8.48 1.91 -20.67
CA PRO A 278 -7.96 1.02 -21.70
C PRO A 278 -6.49 1.36 -21.96
N SER A 279 -5.60 0.43 -21.61
CA SER A 279 -4.15 0.60 -21.76
C SER A 279 -3.90 1.21 -23.13
N THR A 280 -3.32 2.41 -23.15
CA THR A 280 -3.00 3.11 -24.39
C THR A 280 -2.25 2.17 -25.32
N ARG A 281 -2.53 2.26 -26.63
CA ARG A 281 -1.98 1.35 -27.65
C ARG A 281 -0.45 1.21 -27.61
N TRP A 282 0.25 2.16 -27.00
CA TRP A 282 1.70 2.14 -26.84
C TRP A 282 2.17 1.26 -25.67
N ARG A 283 1.43 1.16 -24.54
CA ARG A 283 1.76 0.23 -23.42
C ARG A 283 1.81 -1.23 -23.90
N LYS A 284 0.91 -1.62 -24.81
CA LYS A 284 0.91 -2.97 -25.42
C LYS A 284 2.18 -3.31 -26.20
N ALA A 285 2.96 -2.32 -26.65
CA ALA A 285 4.22 -2.58 -27.34
C ALA A 285 5.37 -2.90 -26.38
N PHE A 286 5.18 -2.73 -25.07
CA PHE A 286 6.22 -2.83 -24.05
C PHE A 286 5.78 -3.67 -22.84
N GLU A 287 4.88 -4.66 -23.01
CA GLU A 287 4.45 -5.60 -21.96
C GLU A 287 5.66 -6.30 -21.31
N TYR A 288 6.27 -5.63 -20.33
CA TYR A 288 7.39 -6.10 -19.53
C TYR A 288 7.00 -5.98 -18.06
N GLU A 289 7.06 -7.10 -17.36
CA GLU A 289 6.65 -7.26 -15.95
C GLU A 289 7.77 -6.77 -15.03
N SER A 290 7.86 -5.46 -14.78
CA SER A 290 8.77 -4.87 -13.80
C SER A 290 8.10 -3.70 -13.08
N GLU A 291 7.92 -3.81 -11.76
CA GLU A 291 7.26 -2.78 -10.92
C GLU A 291 7.94 -1.41 -11.02
N GLY A 292 9.27 -1.37 -11.17
CA GLY A 292 10.01 -0.13 -11.36
C GLY A 292 9.76 0.54 -12.73
N LEU A 293 9.42 -0.25 -13.76
CA LEU A 293 9.06 0.28 -15.07
C LEU A 293 7.61 0.80 -15.09
N ASP A 294 6.69 0.19 -14.34
CA ASP A 294 5.31 0.68 -14.24
C ASP A 294 5.23 2.05 -13.55
N ALA A 295 5.98 2.27 -12.47
CA ALA A 295 6.07 3.58 -11.82
C ALA A 295 6.62 4.66 -12.79
N LEU A 296 7.56 4.29 -13.65
CA LEU A 296 8.09 5.16 -14.69
C LEU A 296 7.06 5.41 -15.81
N TYR A 297 6.35 4.37 -16.27
CA TYR A 297 5.30 4.51 -17.28
C TYR A 297 4.14 5.38 -16.80
N ASP A 298 3.74 5.23 -15.54
CA ASP A 298 2.75 6.09 -14.90
C ASP A 298 3.23 7.54 -14.83
N LEU A 299 4.50 7.78 -14.49
CA LEU A 299 5.07 9.11 -14.47
C LEU A 299 5.11 9.73 -15.87
N ILE A 300 5.44 8.93 -16.89
CA ILE A 300 5.41 9.34 -18.30
C ILE A 300 3.98 9.68 -18.73
N GLU A 301 2.99 8.85 -18.43
CA GLU A 301 1.59 9.11 -18.80
C GLU A 301 1.02 10.33 -18.08
N ARG A 302 1.27 10.46 -16.78
CA ARG A 302 0.81 11.59 -15.96
C ARG A 302 1.36 12.93 -16.42
N HIS A 303 2.47 12.96 -17.15
CA HIS A 303 3.13 14.19 -17.56
C HIS A 303 3.11 14.43 -19.05
N TYR A 304 3.06 13.39 -19.88
CA TYR A 304 3.19 13.52 -21.33
C TYR A 304 1.98 13.08 -22.11
N PHE A 305 0.94 12.54 -21.46
CA PHE A 305 -0.28 12.08 -22.10
C PHE A 305 -1.53 12.71 -21.47
N ASP A 306 -2.55 12.98 -22.29
CA ASP A 306 -3.84 13.46 -21.83
C ASP A 306 -4.70 12.30 -21.28
N ALA A 307 -5.88 12.62 -20.76
CA ALA A 307 -6.80 11.62 -20.18
C ALA A 307 -7.30 10.58 -21.20
N ASP A 308 -7.19 10.88 -22.50
CA ASP A 308 -7.57 9.99 -23.60
C ASP A 308 -6.36 9.20 -24.15
N GLY A 309 -5.17 9.41 -23.57
CA GLY A 309 -3.94 8.71 -23.94
C GLY A 309 -3.22 9.25 -25.17
N ASN A 310 -3.52 10.49 -25.57
CA ASN A 310 -2.79 11.18 -26.63
C ASN A 310 -1.61 11.97 -26.04
N PRO A 311 -0.45 12.00 -26.70
CA PRO A 311 0.69 12.78 -26.22
C PRO A 311 0.36 14.28 -26.21
N VAL A 312 0.59 14.95 -25.08
CA VAL A 312 0.34 16.40 -24.89
C VAL A 312 1.51 17.25 -25.37
N TYR A 313 2.67 16.63 -25.64
CA TYR A 313 3.90 17.29 -26.11
C TYR A 313 4.42 16.65 -27.39
N GLU A 314 5.05 17.44 -28.25
CA GLU A 314 5.75 16.90 -29.42
C GLU A 314 6.95 16.05 -29.00
N PRO A 315 7.29 14.97 -29.75
CA PRO A 315 8.42 14.07 -29.41
C PRO A 315 9.75 14.77 -29.15
N ALA A 316 9.99 15.94 -29.76
CA ALA A 316 11.19 16.75 -29.56
C ALA A 316 11.28 17.41 -28.16
N GLN A 317 10.17 17.47 -27.43
CA GLN A 317 10.04 18.06 -26.10
C GLN A 317 10.05 17.00 -24.98
N TRP A 318 10.24 15.73 -25.32
CA TRP A 318 10.34 14.66 -24.35
C TRP A 318 11.66 14.79 -23.55
N PRO A 319 11.65 14.43 -22.25
CA PRO A 319 12.80 14.57 -21.39
C PRO A 319 13.93 13.66 -21.88
N LEU A 320 15.12 14.25 -22.07
CA LEU A 320 16.33 13.51 -22.41
C LEU A 320 16.82 12.73 -21.18
N LYS A 321 17.39 11.53 -21.39
CA LYS A 321 17.97 10.64 -20.35
C LYS A 321 18.73 11.37 -19.24
N LYS A 322 19.56 12.35 -19.62
CA LYS A 322 20.39 13.15 -18.71
C LYS A 322 19.58 13.99 -17.70
N ASN A 323 18.28 14.17 -17.92
CA ASN A 323 17.37 14.95 -17.07
C ASN A 323 16.45 14.07 -16.21
N LEU A 324 16.47 12.74 -16.40
CA LEU A 324 15.68 11.76 -15.62
C LEU A 324 16.47 11.15 -14.46
N VAL A 325 17.63 11.74 -14.12
CA VAL A 325 18.47 11.25 -13.03
C VAL A 325 17.77 11.53 -11.71
N SER A 326 17.21 10.47 -11.11
CA SER A 326 16.75 10.48 -9.73
C SER A 326 17.51 9.41 -8.95
N ASP A 327 17.83 9.71 -7.69
CA ASP A 327 18.61 8.84 -6.82
C ASP A 327 17.88 7.53 -6.43
N TRP A 328 16.61 7.38 -6.82
CA TRP A 328 15.76 6.23 -6.49
C TRP A 328 15.59 5.23 -7.64
N LEU A 329 16.06 5.53 -8.86
CA LEU A 329 16.01 4.61 -9.99
C LEU A 329 17.32 3.83 -10.12
N SER A 330 17.23 2.49 -10.11
CA SER A 330 18.41 1.66 -10.34
C SER A 330 19.01 1.94 -11.72
N GLY A 331 20.33 1.79 -11.86
CA GLY A 331 21.01 2.02 -13.15
C GLY A 331 20.41 1.20 -14.30
N ARG A 332 19.91 -0.01 -13.99
CA ARG A 332 19.19 -0.87 -14.94
C ARG A 332 17.84 -0.29 -15.37
N THR A 333 17.06 0.26 -14.43
CA THR A 333 15.78 0.93 -14.72
C THR A 333 15.98 2.15 -15.60
N LEU A 334 17.08 2.90 -15.42
CA LEU A 334 17.45 4.04 -16.26
C LEU A 334 17.88 3.62 -17.69
N GLU A 335 18.54 2.47 -17.85
CA GLU A 335 18.90 1.92 -19.17
C GLU A 335 17.67 1.38 -19.92
N GLU A 336 16.76 0.72 -19.20
CA GLU A 336 15.50 0.22 -19.76
C GLU A 336 14.57 1.38 -20.16
N ALA A 337 14.45 2.42 -19.32
CA ALA A 337 13.77 3.69 -19.61
C ALA A 337 14.30 4.37 -20.89
N ASP A 338 15.62 4.43 -21.02
CA ASP A 338 16.30 5.03 -22.18
C ASP A 338 16.01 4.27 -23.46
N THR A 339 15.97 2.93 -23.39
CA THR A 339 15.60 2.09 -24.54
C THR A 339 14.19 2.39 -25.03
N ILE A 340 13.25 2.62 -24.11
CA ILE A 340 11.86 2.97 -24.43
C ILE A 340 11.76 4.35 -25.06
N ILE A 341 12.35 5.38 -24.44
CA ILE A 341 12.32 6.78 -24.90
C ILE A 341 13.04 6.95 -26.25
N THR A 342 14.11 6.18 -26.49
CA THR A 342 14.85 6.25 -27.77
C THR A 342 14.25 5.37 -28.86
N SER A 343 13.48 4.32 -28.51
CA SER A 343 12.78 3.46 -29.48
C SER A 343 11.60 4.16 -30.17
N SER A 344 10.89 5.05 -29.47
CA SER A 344 9.85 5.91 -30.06
C SER A 344 10.43 6.88 -31.09
N ASN A 345 11.65 7.41 -30.85
CA ASN A 345 12.41 8.20 -31.82
C ASN A 345 12.91 7.40 -33.04
N ARG A 346 13.06 6.06 -32.95
CA ARG A 346 13.43 5.21 -34.10
C ARG A 346 12.27 4.93 -35.05
N LYS A 347 11.01 4.96 -34.59
CA LYS A 347 9.84 4.77 -35.48
C LYS A 347 9.72 5.88 -36.54
N GLY A 348 10.23 7.08 -36.27
CA GLY A 348 10.29 8.18 -37.24
C GLY A 348 11.36 8.01 -38.34
N LYS A 349 12.35 7.12 -38.16
CA LYS A 349 13.40 6.84 -39.18
C LYS A 349 13.15 5.58 -40.01
N ALA A 350 12.27 4.68 -39.55
CA ALA A 350 11.88 3.50 -40.30
C ALA A 350 10.66 3.73 -41.23
N MET A 351 10.02 4.90 -41.15
CA MET A 351 8.95 5.34 -42.04
C MET A 351 9.41 6.46 -43.01
N LYS A 352 10.63 6.32 -43.56
CA LYS A 352 11.04 7.07 -44.76
C LYS A 352 11.48 6.11 -45.85
#